data_AF-A0A0D2BLT2-F1
#
_entry.id   AF-A0A0D2BLT2-F1
#
_cell.length_a   1.000
_cell.length_b   1.000
_cell.length_c   1.000
_cell.angle_alpha   90.00
_cell.angle_beta   90.00
_cell.angle_gamma   90.00
#
_symmetry.space_group_name_H-M   'P 1'
#
loop_
_entity.id
_entity.type
_entity.pdbx_description
1 polymer ?
#
loop_
_entity_poly.entity_id
_entity_poly.type
_entity_poly.pdbx_seq_one_letter_code
_entity_poly.pdbx_strand_id
1 'polypeptide(L)'
;MSLSSWFFPTSKSSEPALTEEDAPCDQVAARPSTDDSLDFETIAEKVETLQCELAYSQDLCEQANLQFQKYRVDISDLKLNLATERASNAILKELLTHERNNSHVLKSQLNGEKQELKRQRVLMSQMQARMNSDAASLEAMTRHAQALEKRYAELQFDLEYLQCVADAERLQRSPTVQSTESPVPAQPFVVVLIDGDAYRWSSDIFQQDNHIIGGAPVEPGGLAATRIKNEVTKYIMEQNSNIPVTAKIIVRVFCNFGSTESRMIRRQKTRNTAVGLRDFAVQFTERLPLFDFFDSGRGKERADDKIRENFHLFLSTPNCHAVFVAACTDNGFVRMLEQYADHPFAWQKIVLVSPGYVASEFQRFNFKSVTWPSIFDSARMPHEMAMKLDQALRRKKVQKLLAYRAFSVGAPQAEPDLDYRDLLLTVLPRWNVNSGMGKVSQGLGLSMKPASALEWKIHEEPVNVLLNDDVD
;
A
#
# COMPACT_ATOMS: atom_id res chain seq x y z
N MET A 1 46.05 3.07 25.05
CA MET A 1 46.72 1.84 25.50
C MET A 1 48.17 1.95 25.06
N SER A 2 49.08 1.99 26.03
CA SER A 2 50.51 2.25 25.85
C SER A 2 51.26 0.93 25.89
N LEU A 3 52.18 0.70 24.94
CA LEU A 3 53.13 -0.42 24.96
C LEU A 3 54.55 0.14 24.99
N SER A 4 55.23 -0.15 26.11
CA SER A 4 56.64 -0.52 26.31
C SER A 4 57.71 0.16 25.44
N SER A 5 58.58 1.04 25.96
CA SER A 5 59.74 0.78 26.84
C SER A 5 60.68 -0.32 26.34
N TRP A 6 61.94 0.05 26.09
CA TRP A 6 63.18 -0.66 26.46
C TRP A 6 64.38 0.31 26.33
N PHE A 7 65.44 0.00 27.07
CA PHE A 7 66.35 0.91 27.76
C PHE A 7 67.58 1.34 26.95
N PHE A 8 68.07 2.56 27.22
CA PHE A 8 69.47 2.96 27.10
C PHE A 8 70.10 3.05 28.50
N PRO A 9 71.37 2.69 28.71
CA PRO A 9 72.11 3.13 29.89
C PRO A 9 72.75 4.50 29.62
N THR A 10 72.39 5.46 30.48
CA THR A 10 73.11 6.72 30.67
C THR A 10 74.36 6.48 31.50
N SER A 11 75.52 6.97 31.07
CA SER A 11 76.66 7.23 31.95
C SER A 11 77.10 8.68 31.83
N LYS A 12 77.19 9.31 33.00
CA LYS A 12 77.40 10.72 33.27
C LYS A 12 78.76 11.21 32.78
N SER A 13 78.77 12.45 32.30
CA SER A 13 79.95 13.29 32.13
C SER A 13 80.50 13.70 33.50
N SER A 14 81.78 13.41 33.74
CA SER A 14 82.60 14.09 34.73
C SER A 14 83.94 14.37 34.10
N GLU A 15 84.25 15.65 33.89
CA GLU A 15 85.64 16.12 33.76
C GLU A 15 86.42 15.73 35.02
N PRO A 16 87.75 15.53 34.89
CA PRO A 16 88.61 16.59 35.40
C PRO A 16 89.88 16.87 34.56
N ALA A 17 90.21 18.16 34.56
CA ALA A 17 91.49 18.81 34.81
C ALA A 17 92.82 18.15 34.37
N LEU A 18 93.54 18.96 33.62
CA LEU A 18 94.97 18.94 33.35
C LEU A 18 95.80 18.95 34.65
N THR A 19 96.75 18.03 34.73
CA THR A 19 97.98 18.18 35.52
C THR A 19 99.14 17.67 34.69
N GLU A 20 100.10 18.57 34.44
CA GLU A 20 101.49 18.25 34.16
C GLU A 20 102.00 17.28 35.22
N GLU A 21 102.76 16.25 34.83
CA GLU A 21 103.98 15.89 35.55
C GLU A 21 104.94 15.13 34.63
N ASP A 22 106.20 15.45 34.89
CA ASP A 22 107.44 15.12 34.24
C ASP A 22 107.75 13.63 34.01
N ALA A 23 108.67 13.45 33.06
CA ALA A 23 109.34 12.21 32.71
C ALA A 23 109.98 11.46 33.90
N PRO A 24 110.06 10.11 33.82
CA PRO A 24 111.11 9.36 34.48
C PRO A 24 112.16 8.92 33.46
N CYS A 25 113.36 9.49 33.63
CA CYS A 25 114.62 8.93 33.18
C CYS A 25 114.96 7.68 34.03
N ASP A 26 115.73 6.78 33.43
CA ASP A 26 116.48 5.68 34.05
C ASP A 26 115.71 4.46 34.57
N GLN A 27 115.55 3.46 33.69
CA GLN A 27 115.78 2.07 34.08
C GLN A 27 116.74 1.37 33.10
N VAL A 28 117.80 0.86 33.69
CA VAL A 28 118.95 0.16 33.11
C VAL A 28 118.48 -1.08 32.34
N ALA A 29 118.45 -1.00 31.01
CA ALA A 29 118.37 -2.16 30.15
C ALA A 29 119.78 -2.75 29.95
N ALA A 30 120.01 -3.90 30.58
CA ALA A 30 121.14 -4.76 30.33
C ALA A 30 121.25 -5.07 28.83
N ARG A 31 122.43 -4.85 28.25
CA ARG A 31 122.79 -5.33 26.91
C ARG A 31 122.74 -6.86 26.89
N PRO A 32 122.04 -7.49 25.93
CA PRO A 32 122.50 -8.74 25.34
C PRO A 32 123.34 -8.41 24.10
N SER A 33 124.53 -8.98 24.10
CA SER A 33 125.49 -9.01 23.00
C SER A 33 124.87 -9.41 21.67
N THR A 34 125.23 -8.67 20.63
CA THR A 34 125.20 -9.05 19.23
C THR A 34 125.94 -10.37 19.01
N ASP A 35 125.23 -11.39 18.52
CA ASP A 35 125.82 -12.52 17.80
C ASP A 35 124.99 -12.70 16.51
N ASP A 36 125.30 -11.87 15.51
CA ASP A 36 124.75 -11.97 14.16
C ASP A 36 125.56 -13.02 13.38
N SER A 37 125.03 -14.25 13.32
CA SER A 37 125.30 -15.18 12.23
C SER A 37 123.99 -15.42 11.49
N LEU A 38 123.61 -14.45 10.66
CA LEU A 38 122.44 -14.55 9.78
C LEU A 38 122.79 -15.44 8.58
N ASP A 39 122.22 -16.65 8.56
CA ASP A 39 122.28 -17.56 7.41
C ASP A 39 121.34 -17.06 6.29
N PHE A 40 121.80 -17.09 5.03
CA PHE A 40 121.06 -16.54 3.89
C PHE A 40 119.71 -17.25 3.68
N GLU A 41 119.64 -18.54 4.01
CA GLU A 41 118.43 -19.36 3.91
C GLU A 41 117.37 -18.92 4.93
N THR A 42 117.78 -18.57 6.16
CA THR A 42 116.88 -18.03 7.20
C THR A 42 116.36 -16.63 6.85
N ILE A 43 117.15 -15.80 6.16
CA ILE A 43 116.66 -14.50 5.66
C ILE A 43 115.65 -14.71 4.53
N ALA A 44 115.91 -15.63 3.60
CA ALA A 44 115.01 -15.93 2.49
C ALA A 44 113.64 -16.43 2.97
N GLU A 45 113.60 -17.37 3.92
CA GLU A 45 112.36 -17.84 4.55
C GLU A 45 111.61 -16.68 5.24
N LYS A 46 112.31 -15.80 5.97
CA LYS A 46 111.69 -14.62 6.60
C LYS A 46 111.10 -13.68 5.55
N VAL A 47 111.79 -13.44 4.44
CA VAL A 47 111.26 -12.60 3.35
C VAL A 47 110.02 -13.23 2.72
N GLU A 48 110.00 -14.55 2.50
CA GLU A 48 108.84 -15.25 1.96
C GLU A 48 107.64 -15.22 2.93
N THR A 49 107.88 -15.39 4.25
CA THR A 49 106.82 -15.22 5.26
C THR A 49 106.26 -13.80 5.29
N LEU A 50 107.12 -12.78 5.23
CA LEU A 50 106.68 -11.38 5.18
C LEU A 50 105.94 -11.05 3.89
N GLN A 51 106.31 -11.66 2.76
CA GLN A 51 105.57 -11.53 1.50
C GLN A 51 104.18 -12.17 1.60
N CYS A 52 104.05 -13.34 2.24
CA CYS A 52 102.77 -13.98 2.50
C CYS A 52 101.89 -13.16 3.45
N GLU A 53 102.46 -12.61 4.53
CA GLU A 53 101.76 -11.73 5.46
C GLU A 53 101.30 -10.43 4.78
N LEU A 54 102.16 -9.84 3.92
CA LEU A 54 101.81 -8.67 3.12
C LEU A 54 100.64 -8.98 2.18
N ALA A 55 100.69 -10.10 1.44
CA ALA A 55 99.61 -10.51 0.54
C ALA A 55 98.30 -10.76 1.30
N TYR A 56 98.34 -11.45 2.45
CA TYR A 56 97.16 -11.64 3.31
C TYR A 56 96.58 -10.31 3.81
N SER A 57 97.45 -9.36 4.20
CA SER A 57 97.00 -8.03 4.63
C SER A 57 96.36 -7.23 3.49
N GLN A 58 96.87 -7.37 2.26
CA GLN A 58 96.30 -6.76 1.06
C GLN A 58 94.92 -7.33 0.74
N ASP A 59 94.75 -8.65 0.75
CA ASP A 59 93.46 -9.32 0.56
C ASP A 59 92.43 -8.87 1.61
N LEU A 60 92.83 -8.74 2.88
CA LEU A 60 91.94 -8.24 3.94
C LEU A 60 91.52 -6.78 3.69
N CYS A 61 92.45 -5.94 3.19
CA CYS A 61 92.16 -4.56 2.82
C CYS A 61 91.21 -4.49 1.62
N GLU A 62 91.37 -5.36 0.62
CA GLU A 62 90.45 -5.45 -0.52
C GLU A 62 89.05 -5.89 -0.09
N GLN A 63 88.94 -6.90 0.79
CA GLN A 63 87.66 -7.33 1.35
C GLN A 63 86.97 -6.21 2.15
N ALA A 64 87.73 -5.48 2.98
CA ALA A 64 87.21 -4.32 3.71
C ALA A 64 86.73 -3.21 2.75
N ASN A 65 87.49 -2.93 1.69
CA ASN A 65 87.12 -1.97 0.66
C ASN A 65 85.82 -2.36 -0.07
N LEU A 66 85.64 -3.65 -0.38
CA LEU A 66 84.39 -4.17 -0.96
C LEU A 66 83.20 -3.99 -0.01
N GLN A 67 83.38 -4.27 1.29
CA GLN A 67 82.34 -4.02 2.29
C GLN A 67 81.99 -2.54 2.40
N PHE A 68 82.99 -1.65 2.39
CA PHE A 68 82.74 -0.20 2.39
C PHE A 68 81.99 0.26 1.14
N GLN A 69 82.32 -0.29 -0.04
CA GLN A 69 81.56 0.01 -1.27
C GLN A 69 80.10 -0.45 -1.17
N LYS A 70 79.86 -1.66 -0.63
CA LYS A 70 78.50 -2.14 -0.38
C LYS A 70 77.73 -1.20 0.54
N TYR A 71 78.32 -0.80 1.68
CA TYR A 71 77.68 0.15 2.59
C TYR A 71 77.44 1.52 1.97
N ARG A 72 78.32 1.99 1.06
CA ARG A 72 78.10 3.25 0.33
C ARG A 72 76.87 3.19 -0.57
N VAL A 73 76.66 2.07 -1.27
CA VAL A 73 75.47 1.85 -2.08
C VAL A 73 74.22 1.78 -1.20
N ASP A 74 74.24 0.96 -0.14
CA ASP A 74 73.11 0.83 0.78
C ASP A 74 72.72 2.18 1.41
N ILE A 75 73.70 3.00 1.82
CA ILE A 75 73.47 4.36 2.34
C ILE A 75 72.86 5.26 1.27
N SER A 76 73.30 5.15 0.02
CA SER A 76 72.73 5.93 -1.09
C SER A 76 71.26 5.58 -1.33
N ASP A 77 70.94 4.29 -1.36
CA ASP A 77 69.58 3.81 -1.58
C ASP A 77 68.66 4.19 -0.42
N LEU A 78 69.13 4.04 0.82
CA LEU A 78 68.39 4.49 2.01
C LEU A 78 68.13 6.00 1.98
N LYS A 79 69.09 6.82 1.54
CA LYS A 79 68.90 8.26 1.40
C LYS A 79 67.85 8.59 0.34
N LEU A 80 67.84 7.87 -0.78
CA LEU A 80 66.85 8.04 -1.83
C LEU A 80 65.45 7.69 -1.31
N ASN A 81 65.29 6.52 -0.67
CA ASN A 81 64.01 6.08 -0.09
C ASN A 81 63.51 7.04 0.99
N LEU A 82 64.41 7.54 1.84
CA LEU A 82 64.05 8.55 2.84
C LEU A 82 63.56 9.85 2.19
N ALA A 83 64.16 10.26 1.08
CA ALA A 83 63.74 11.45 0.34
C ALA A 83 62.35 11.27 -0.29
N THR A 84 62.08 10.11 -0.89
CA THR A 84 60.75 9.79 -1.46
C THR A 84 59.68 9.73 -0.38
N GLU A 85 59.97 9.10 0.76
CA GLU A 85 59.06 9.05 1.91
C GLU A 85 58.78 10.43 2.50
N ARG A 86 59.80 11.30 2.57
CA ARG A 86 59.62 12.69 3.00
C ARG A 86 58.74 13.48 2.04
N ALA A 87 58.92 13.31 0.73
CA ALA A 87 58.07 13.94 -0.28
C ALA A 87 56.61 13.46 -0.18
N SER A 88 56.39 12.14 -0.06
CA SER A 88 55.07 11.55 0.17
C SER A 88 54.41 12.10 1.44
N ASN A 89 55.14 12.16 2.56
CA ASN A 89 54.64 12.72 3.81
C ASN A 89 54.30 14.22 3.71
N ALA A 90 55.00 15.00 2.89
CA ALA A 90 54.68 16.40 2.66
C ALA A 90 53.32 16.54 1.96
N ILE A 91 53.08 15.74 0.91
CA ILE A 91 51.79 15.71 0.18
C ILE A 91 50.65 15.28 1.11
N LEU A 92 50.85 14.23 1.90
CA LEU A 92 49.82 13.76 2.85
C LEU A 92 49.47 14.82 3.90
N LYS A 93 50.46 15.60 4.38
CA LYS A 93 50.20 16.71 5.30
C LYS A 93 49.35 17.80 4.65
N GLU A 94 49.64 18.16 3.40
CA GLU A 94 48.86 19.14 2.65
C GLU A 94 47.42 18.67 2.46
N LEU A 95 47.22 17.43 1.98
CA LEU A 95 45.88 16.84 1.83
C LEU A 95 45.11 16.81 3.15
N LEU A 96 45.78 16.45 4.25
CA LEU A 96 45.16 16.44 5.57
C LEU A 96 44.77 17.85 6.05
N THR A 97 45.55 18.88 5.72
CA THR A 97 45.15 20.28 6.00
C THR A 97 43.96 20.70 5.14
N HIS A 98 43.93 20.31 3.87
CA HIS A 98 42.82 20.58 2.98
C HIS A 98 41.52 19.95 3.49
N GLU A 99 41.55 18.67 3.86
CA GLU A 99 40.40 17.95 4.42
C GLU A 99 39.91 18.55 5.75
N ARG A 100 40.83 19.00 6.61
CA ARG A 100 40.46 19.72 7.85
C ARG A 100 39.73 21.02 7.56
N ASN A 101 40.20 21.78 6.58
CA ASN A 101 39.55 23.03 6.17
C ASN A 101 38.16 22.76 5.56
N ASN A 102 38.05 21.75 4.69
CA ASN A 102 36.77 21.33 4.12
C ASN A 102 35.76 20.90 5.20
N SER A 103 36.21 20.08 6.15
CA SER A 103 35.39 19.68 7.31
C SER A 103 34.92 20.86 8.15
N HIS A 104 35.78 21.88 8.32
CA HIS A 104 35.40 23.11 9.04
C HIS A 104 34.33 23.91 8.29
N VAL A 105 34.45 24.07 6.97
CA VAL A 105 33.46 24.74 6.13
C VAL A 105 32.11 24.02 6.19
N LEU A 106 32.11 22.69 6.01
CA LEU A 106 30.89 21.87 6.07
C LEU A 106 30.21 21.97 7.45
N LYS A 107 30.98 21.97 8.55
CA LYS A 107 30.43 22.18 9.90
C LYS A 107 29.81 23.57 10.08
N SER A 108 30.41 24.60 9.50
CA SER A 108 29.86 25.96 9.53
C SER A 108 28.54 26.04 8.77
N GLN A 109 28.47 25.46 7.57
CA GLN A 109 27.25 25.38 6.75
C GLN A 109 26.13 24.64 7.50
N LEU A 110 26.42 23.46 8.06
CA LEU A 110 25.46 22.68 8.84
C LEU A 110 24.92 23.46 10.05
N ASN A 111 25.78 24.21 10.74
CA ASN A 111 25.34 25.07 11.84
C ASN A 111 24.43 26.22 11.35
N GLY A 112 24.71 26.79 10.19
CA GLY A 112 23.85 27.79 9.54
C GLY A 112 22.46 27.23 9.22
N GLU A 113 22.40 26.08 8.53
CA GLU A 113 21.14 25.40 8.21
C GLU A 113 20.36 25.01 9.47
N LYS A 114 21.04 24.54 10.52
CA LYS A 114 20.42 24.22 11.81
C LYS A 114 19.80 25.45 12.48
N GLN A 115 20.43 26.62 12.36
CA GLN A 115 19.85 27.87 12.87
C GLN A 115 18.63 28.29 12.04
N GLU A 116 18.69 28.16 10.73
CA GLU A 116 17.57 28.50 9.85
C GLU A 116 16.36 27.58 10.11
N LEU A 117 16.60 26.28 10.27
CA LEU A 117 15.54 25.32 10.60
C LEU A 117 14.88 25.64 11.95
N LYS A 118 15.65 26.14 12.93
CA LYS A 118 15.08 26.63 14.20
C LYS A 118 14.19 27.86 13.98
N ARG A 119 14.59 28.82 13.14
CA ARG A 119 13.78 30.00 12.81
C ARG A 119 12.47 29.60 12.12
N GLN A 120 12.56 28.71 11.13
CA GLN A 120 11.39 28.19 10.43
C GLN A 120 10.43 27.46 11.37
N ARG A 121 10.94 26.68 12.32
CA ARG A 121 10.11 26.01 13.33
C ARG A 121 9.36 27.01 14.22
N VAL A 122 10.02 28.08 14.65
CA VAL A 122 9.38 29.15 15.44
C VAL A 122 8.28 29.82 14.61
N LEU A 123 8.58 30.19 13.35
CA LEU A 123 7.58 30.80 12.47
C LEU A 123 6.38 29.89 12.24
N MET A 124 6.61 28.60 11.99
CA MET A 124 5.56 27.59 11.84
C MET A 124 4.71 27.47 13.10
N SER A 125 5.32 27.51 14.29
CA SER A 125 4.59 27.49 15.56
C SER A 125 3.72 28.74 15.76
N GLN A 126 4.20 29.92 15.35
CA GLN A 126 3.42 31.16 15.40
C GLN A 126 2.26 31.14 14.41
N MET A 127 2.50 30.67 13.19
CA MET A 127 1.45 30.50 12.19
C MET A 127 0.39 29.50 12.65
N GLN A 128 0.79 28.38 13.25
CA GLN A 128 -0.15 27.41 13.82
C GLN A 128 -0.99 28.01 14.95
N ALA A 129 -0.37 28.78 15.85
CA ALA A 129 -1.10 29.46 16.91
C ALA A 129 -2.13 30.47 16.35
N ARG A 130 -1.76 31.20 15.28
CA ARG A 130 -2.67 32.11 14.59
C ARG A 130 -3.84 31.36 13.94
N MET A 131 -3.57 30.29 13.19
CA MET A 131 -4.62 29.46 12.59
C MET A 131 -5.56 28.89 13.65
N ASN A 132 -5.05 28.44 14.80
CA ASN A 132 -5.88 27.94 15.89
C ASN A 132 -6.77 29.04 16.48
N SER A 133 -6.24 30.26 16.62
CA SER A 133 -7.02 31.43 17.06
C SER A 133 -8.12 31.79 16.06
N ASP A 134 -7.80 31.81 14.77
CA ASP A 134 -8.75 32.12 13.71
C ASP A 134 -9.85 31.04 13.63
N ALA A 135 -9.48 29.76 13.77
CA ALA A 135 -10.43 28.66 13.83
C ALA A 135 -11.36 28.77 15.05
N ALA A 136 -10.83 29.09 16.24
CA ALA A 136 -11.64 29.28 17.43
C ALA A 136 -12.61 30.48 17.30
N SER A 137 -12.17 31.56 16.65
CA SER A 137 -13.02 32.72 16.35
C SER A 137 -14.13 32.35 15.36
N LEU A 138 -13.82 31.59 14.31
CA LEU A 138 -14.79 31.12 13.33
C LEU A 138 -15.82 30.17 13.96
N GLU A 139 -15.40 29.27 14.83
CA GLU A 139 -16.31 28.43 15.61
C GLU A 139 -17.24 29.25 16.52
N ALA A 140 -16.73 30.33 17.14
CA ALA A 140 -17.57 31.20 17.96
C ALA A 140 -18.61 31.96 17.11
N MET A 141 -18.21 32.47 15.93
CA MET A 141 -19.13 33.15 15.01
C MET A 141 -20.19 32.20 14.45
N THR A 142 -19.81 30.99 14.06
CA THR A 142 -20.74 29.97 13.57
C THR A 142 -21.74 29.52 14.64
N ARG A 143 -21.28 29.33 15.89
CA ARG A 143 -22.19 29.07 17.03
C ARG A 143 -23.17 30.21 17.26
N HIS A 144 -22.72 31.46 17.15
CA HIS A 144 -23.61 32.63 17.26
C HIS A 144 -24.61 32.69 16.11
N ALA A 145 -24.18 32.43 14.88
CA ALA A 145 -25.06 32.38 13.71
C ALA A 145 -26.15 31.30 13.87
N GLN A 146 -25.78 30.09 14.30
CA GLN A 146 -26.74 29.02 14.59
C GLN A 146 -27.74 29.40 15.70
N ALA A 147 -27.28 30.10 16.74
CA ALA A 147 -28.17 30.58 17.81
C ALA A 147 -29.16 31.65 17.29
N LEU A 148 -28.73 32.52 16.38
CA LEU A 148 -29.60 33.48 15.71
C LEU A 148 -30.61 32.79 14.79
N GLU A 149 -30.17 31.82 13.98
CA GLU A 149 -31.05 31.02 13.12
C GLU A 149 -32.13 30.31 13.93
N LYS A 150 -31.76 29.73 15.08
CA LYS A 150 -32.71 29.10 15.99
C LYS A 150 -33.74 30.10 16.51
N ARG A 151 -33.31 31.27 16.99
CA ARG A 151 -34.23 32.32 17.45
C ARG A 151 -35.11 32.84 16.32
N TYR A 152 -34.57 33.00 15.12
CA TYR A 152 -35.33 33.41 13.95
C TYR A 152 -36.42 32.40 13.62
N ALA A 153 -36.10 31.10 13.63
CA ALA A 153 -37.08 30.04 13.42
C ALA A 153 -38.18 30.05 14.51
N GLU A 154 -37.80 30.21 15.80
CA GLU A 154 -38.75 30.34 16.91
C GLU A 154 -39.69 31.55 16.71
N LEU A 155 -39.16 32.73 16.40
CA LEU A 155 -39.97 33.92 16.12
C LEU A 155 -40.86 33.74 14.88
N GLN A 156 -40.38 33.03 13.85
CA GLN A 156 -41.16 32.74 12.66
C GLN A 156 -42.36 31.85 13.01
N PHE A 157 -42.18 30.84 13.85
CA PHE A 157 -43.27 30.02 14.37
C PHE A 157 -44.26 30.84 15.21
N ASP A 158 -43.76 31.72 16.10
CA ASP A 158 -44.63 32.59 16.91
C ASP A 158 -45.46 33.55 16.04
N LEU A 159 -44.86 34.11 14.97
CA LEU A 159 -45.57 34.95 14.02
C LEU A 159 -46.66 34.18 13.27
N GLU A 160 -46.34 32.98 12.79
CA GLU A 160 -47.31 32.11 12.09
C GLU A 160 -48.46 31.68 13.02
N TYR A 161 -48.14 31.37 14.29
CA TYR A 161 -49.14 31.10 15.32
C TYR A 161 -50.06 32.31 15.55
N LEU A 162 -49.50 33.51 15.73
CA LEU A 162 -50.29 34.73 15.92
C LEU A 162 -51.15 35.06 14.69
N GLN A 163 -50.64 34.82 13.47
CA GLN A 163 -51.42 34.96 12.24
C GLN A 163 -52.61 34.00 12.23
N CYS A 164 -52.39 32.73 12.57
CA CYS A 164 -53.46 31.74 12.68
C CYS A 164 -54.52 32.14 13.72
N VAL A 165 -54.11 32.67 14.88
CA VAL A 165 -55.02 33.16 15.92
C VAL A 165 -55.81 34.37 15.43
N ALA A 166 -55.17 35.35 14.79
CA ALA A 166 -55.84 36.53 14.24
C ALA A 166 -56.79 36.18 13.09
N ASP A 167 -56.42 35.21 12.23
CA ASP A 167 -57.27 34.69 11.17
C ASP A 167 -58.46 33.90 11.76
N ALA A 168 -58.26 33.12 12.82
CA ALA A 168 -59.33 32.46 13.55
C ALA A 168 -60.29 33.44 14.22
N GLU A 169 -59.80 34.54 14.83
CA GLU A 169 -60.62 35.63 15.37
C GLU A 169 -61.39 36.37 14.25
N ARG A 170 -60.81 36.49 13.05
CA ARG A 170 -61.48 37.07 11.86
C ARG A 170 -62.56 36.13 11.32
N LEU A 171 -62.32 34.82 11.33
CA LEU A 171 -63.28 33.77 10.96
C LEU A 171 -64.43 33.63 11.98
N GLN A 172 -64.19 33.91 13.27
CA GLN A 172 -65.24 33.95 14.30
C GLN A 172 -66.23 35.14 14.13
N ARG A 173 -65.85 36.18 13.37
CA ARG A 173 -66.74 37.31 13.02
C ARG A 173 -67.53 37.12 11.72
N SER A 174 -67.33 36.03 10.99
CA SER A 174 -68.11 35.68 9.80
C SER A 174 -68.94 34.43 10.07
N PRO A 175 -70.28 34.44 9.93
CA PRO A 175 -71.03 33.20 9.96
C PRO A 175 -70.83 32.51 8.61
N THR A 176 -70.69 31.18 8.66
CA THR A 176 -70.66 30.24 7.53
C THR A 176 -69.28 30.00 6.90
N VAL A 177 -68.69 28.84 7.16
CA VAL A 177 -68.53 27.71 6.21
C VAL A 177 -67.47 26.73 6.73
N GLN A 178 -67.95 25.53 7.07
CA GLN A 178 -67.39 24.20 6.81
C GLN A 178 -65.92 23.91 7.17
N SER A 179 -65.76 23.21 8.29
CA SER A 179 -64.89 22.05 8.49
C SER A 179 -64.04 21.63 7.27
N THR A 180 -62.75 21.93 7.31
CA THR A 180 -61.71 21.37 6.43
C THR A 180 -60.56 20.77 7.25
N GLU A 181 -60.88 19.89 8.21
CA GLU A 181 -59.91 18.87 8.64
C GLU A 181 -59.78 17.84 7.52
N SER A 182 -58.97 18.18 6.51
CA SER A 182 -58.48 17.20 5.54
C SER A 182 -57.12 16.73 6.05
N PRO A 183 -56.91 15.45 6.42
CA PRO A 183 -55.55 14.95 6.63
C PRO A 183 -54.76 15.17 5.35
N VAL A 184 -53.57 15.78 5.46
CA VAL A 184 -52.64 15.97 4.33
C VAL A 184 -52.54 14.62 3.60
N PRO A 185 -52.79 14.57 2.28
CA PRO A 185 -52.83 13.31 1.56
C PRO A 185 -51.50 12.60 1.70
N ALA A 186 -51.58 11.31 2.01
CA ALA A 186 -50.42 10.49 2.28
C ALA A 186 -49.49 10.45 1.06
N GLN A 187 -48.25 10.93 1.24
CA GLN A 187 -47.28 11.03 0.15
C GLN A 187 -46.77 9.63 -0.24
N PRO A 188 -46.95 9.17 -1.49
CA PRO A 188 -46.36 7.92 -1.95
C PRO A 188 -44.83 8.03 -1.99
N PHE A 189 -44.15 6.92 -1.68
CA PHE A 189 -42.71 6.83 -1.81
C PHE A 189 -42.24 5.41 -2.12
N VAL A 190 -40.99 5.31 -2.57
CA VAL A 190 -40.23 4.06 -2.69
C VAL A 190 -38.95 4.19 -1.89
N VAL A 191 -38.41 3.08 -1.42
CA VAL A 191 -37.17 3.06 -0.64
C VAL A 191 -36.14 2.13 -1.28
N VAL A 192 -34.88 2.53 -1.26
CA VAL A 192 -33.73 1.71 -1.63
C VAL A 192 -32.86 1.49 -0.41
N LEU A 193 -32.69 0.24 -0.03
CA LEU A 193 -31.85 -0.20 1.09
C LEU A 193 -30.61 -0.89 0.52
N ILE A 194 -29.43 -0.33 0.80
CA ILE A 194 -28.17 -0.79 0.22
C ILE A 194 -27.23 -1.27 1.34
N ASP A 195 -26.77 -2.51 1.21
CA ASP A 195 -25.62 -3.01 1.96
C ASP A 195 -24.33 -2.52 1.30
N GLY A 196 -23.79 -1.42 1.82
CA GLY A 196 -22.56 -0.83 1.33
C GLY A 196 -21.30 -1.64 1.68
N ASP A 197 -21.37 -2.64 2.55
CA ASP A 197 -20.24 -3.52 2.84
C ASP A 197 -20.10 -4.65 1.81
N ALA A 198 -21.21 -5.05 1.18
CA ALA A 198 -21.26 -6.07 0.14
C ALA A 198 -21.29 -5.50 -1.29
N TYR A 199 -21.95 -4.35 -1.50
CA TYR A 199 -22.07 -3.73 -2.82
C TYR A 199 -20.89 -2.83 -3.12
N ARG A 200 -20.35 -2.95 -4.33
CA ARG A 200 -19.21 -2.16 -4.78
C ARG A 200 -19.68 -1.11 -5.77
N TRP A 201 -19.31 0.13 -5.53
CA TRP A 201 -19.53 1.23 -6.47
C TRP A 201 -18.79 0.98 -7.79
N SER A 202 -19.43 1.32 -8.90
CA SER A 202 -18.87 1.18 -10.25
C SER A 202 -17.57 1.96 -10.38
N SER A 203 -16.55 1.38 -11.02
CA SER A 203 -15.28 2.08 -11.28
C SER A 203 -15.46 3.37 -12.09
N ASP A 204 -16.53 3.44 -12.89
CA ASP A 204 -16.82 4.58 -13.77
C ASP A 204 -17.33 5.80 -13.00
N ILE A 205 -17.75 5.62 -11.74
CA ILE A 205 -18.12 6.72 -10.84
C ILE A 205 -16.88 7.52 -10.39
N PHE A 206 -15.70 6.89 -10.40
CA PHE A 206 -14.45 7.52 -9.96
C PHE A 206 -13.59 8.07 -11.11
N GLN A 207 -14.05 7.95 -12.36
CA GLN A 207 -13.35 8.50 -13.53
C GLN A 207 -13.78 9.94 -13.78
N GLN A 208 -12.82 10.87 -13.81
CA GLN A 208 -13.07 12.32 -13.93
C GLN A 208 -13.86 12.70 -15.20
N ASP A 209 -13.64 11.99 -16.31
CA ASP A 209 -14.32 12.27 -17.59
C ASP A 209 -15.84 12.06 -17.51
N ASN A 210 -16.31 11.28 -16.52
CA ASN A 210 -17.72 10.96 -16.31
C ASN A 210 -18.40 11.83 -15.24
N HIS A 211 -17.71 12.86 -14.72
CA HIS A 211 -18.21 13.72 -13.65
C HIS A 211 -19.04 14.92 -14.14
N ILE A 212 -19.34 15.02 -15.43
CA ILE A 212 -20.11 16.17 -15.94
C ILE A 212 -21.60 15.83 -15.96
N ILE A 213 -22.40 16.50 -15.12
CA ILE A 213 -23.87 16.46 -15.19
C ILE A 213 -24.37 17.89 -15.37
N GLY A 214 -25.12 18.14 -16.45
CA GLY A 214 -25.68 19.48 -16.71
C GLY A 214 -24.64 20.57 -16.96
N GLY A 215 -23.42 20.20 -17.39
CA GLY A 215 -22.33 21.14 -17.68
C GLY A 215 -21.45 21.51 -16.48
N ALA A 216 -21.74 20.99 -15.28
CA ALA A 216 -20.92 21.19 -14.09
C ALA A 216 -20.24 19.89 -13.64
N PRO A 217 -19.01 19.95 -13.09
CA PRO A 217 -18.38 18.80 -12.45
C PRO A 217 -19.17 18.40 -11.19
N VAL A 218 -19.35 17.10 -11.01
CA VAL A 218 -20.05 16.47 -9.89
C VAL A 218 -19.14 15.45 -9.27
N GLU A 219 -18.93 15.59 -7.98
CA GLU A 219 -18.09 14.68 -7.21
C GLU A 219 -18.63 13.24 -7.21
N PRO A 220 -17.76 12.21 -7.04
CA PRO A 220 -18.14 10.79 -7.16
C PRO A 220 -19.36 10.38 -6.32
N GLY A 221 -19.47 10.82 -5.07
CA GLY A 221 -20.62 10.48 -4.21
C GLY A 221 -21.93 11.07 -4.75
N GLY A 222 -21.88 12.32 -5.22
CA GLY A 222 -23.03 12.98 -5.83
C GLY A 222 -23.43 12.37 -7.18
N LEU A 223 -22.46 11.89 -7.96
CA LEU A 223 -22.71 11.16 -9.19
C LEU A 223 -23.43 9.83 -8.91
N ALA A 224 -22.99 9.08 -7.89
CA ALA A 224 -23.65 7.84 -7.47
C ALA A 224 -25.11 8.06 -7.05
N ALA A 225 -25.38 9.07 -6.22
CA ALA A 225 -26.73 9.44 -5.81
C ALA A 225 -27.62 9.80 -7.02
N THR A 226 -27.08 10.55 -7.98
CA THR A 226 -27.80 10.93 -9.21
C THR A 226 -28.14 9.71 -10.06
N ARG A 227 -27.19 8.76 -10.23
CA ARG A 227 -27.43 7.53 -10.99
C ARG A 227 -28.50 6.64 -10.34
N ILE A 228 -28.48 6.48 -9.01
CA ILE A 228 -29.55 5.75 -8.28
C ILE A 228 -30.91 6.38 -8.52
N LYS A 229 -31.02 7.71 -8.38
CA LYS A 229 -32.27 8.42 -8.64
C LYS A 229 -32.78 8.12 -10.06
N ASN A 230 -31.91 8.20 -11.06
CA ASN A 230 -32.28 7.98 -12.46
C ASN A 230 -32.77 6.54 -12.71
N GLU A 231 -32.06 5.52 -12.21
CA GLU A 231 -32.48 4.12 -12.37
C GLU A 231 -33.81 3.81 -11.66
N VAL A 232 -34.01 4.37 -10.46
CA VAL A 232 -35.28 4.21 -9.74
C VAL A 232 -36.42 4.95 -10.44
N THR A 233 -36.20 6.18 -10.91
CA THR A 233 -37.19 6.91 -11.70
C THR A 233 -37.56 6.15 -12.97
N LYS A 234 -36.57 5.60 -13.68
CA LYS A 234 -36.80 4.75 -14.86
C LYS A 234 -37.70 3.55 -14.51
N TYR A 235 -37.39 2.84 -13.42
CA TYR A 235 -38.23 1.74 -12.97
C TYR A 235 -39.67 2.18 -12.66
N ILE A 236 -39.86 3.30 -11.95
CA ILE A 236 -41.21 3.83 -11.65
C ILE A 236 -42.02 4.07 -12.92
N MET A 237 -41.39 4.64 -13.97
CA MET A 237 -42.06 4.90 -15.25
C MET A 237 -42.44 3.62 -16.00
N GLU A 238 -41.65 2.54 -15.85
CA GLU A 238 -41.90 1.24 -16.48
C GLU A 238 -42.99 0.40 -15.79
N GLN A 239 -43.37 0.71 -14.54
CA GLN A 239 -44.32 -0.10 -13.75
C GLN A 239 -45.81 0.14 -14.07
N ASN A 240 -46.16 0.74 -15.22
CA ASN A 240 -47.54 0.88 -15.74
C ASN A 240 -48.60 1.17 -14.66
N SER A 241 -48.41 2.27 -13.91
CA SER A 241 -49.33 2.80 -12.88
C SER A 241 -49.38 2.08 -11.53
N ASN A 242 -48.57 1.03 -11.28
CA ASN A 242 -48.52 0.39 -9.95
C ASN A 242 -47.75 1.22 -8.89
N ILE A 243 -46.91 2.15 -9.35
CA ILE A 243 -46.20 3.11 -8.51
C ILE A 243 -46.52 4.51 -9.03
N PRO A 244 -47.03 5.43 -8.19
CA PRO A 244 -47.29 6.81 -8.59
C PRO A 244 -46.00 7.52 -9.05
N VAL A 245 -46.07 8.27 -10.15
CA VAL A 245 -44.93 9.06 -10.67
C VAL A 245 -44.51 10.15 -9.68
N THR A 246 -45.42 10.60 -8.83
CA THR A 246 -45.17 11.56 -7.74
C THR A 246 -44.47 10.93 -6.53
N ALA A 247 -44.15 9.63 -6.56
CA ALA A 247 -43.51 8.94 -5.46
C ALA A 247 -42.12 9.52 -5.16
N LYS A 248 -41.88 9.87 -3.88
CA LYS A 248 -40.55 10.27 -3.42
C LYS A 248 -39.61 9.06 -3.38
N ILE A 249 -38.33 9.29 -3.63
CA ILE A 249 -37.30 8.25 -3.59
C ILE A 249 -36.47 8.45 -2.33
N ILE A 250 -36.50 7.47 -1.45
CA ILE A 250 -35.66 7.41 -0.24
C ILE A 250 -34.54 6.42 -0.51
N VAL A 251 -33.29 6.79 -0.21
CA VAL A 251 -32.14 5.88 -0.36
C VAL A 251 -31.37 5.87 0.94
N ARG A 252 -31.09 4.67 1.46
CA ARG A 252 -30.30 4.46 2.67
C ARG A 252 -29.20 3.46 2.39
N VAL A 253 -27.96 3.91 2.48
CA VAL A 253 -26.78 3.06 2.41
C VAL A 253 -26.31 2.77 3.82
N PHE A 254 -26.17 1.50 4.18
CA PHE A 254 -25.64 1.06 5.47
C PHE A 254 -24.28 0.43 5.27
N CYS A 255 -23.27 0.93 5.97
CA CYS A 255 -21.90 0.49 5.78
C CYS A 255 -21.10 0.66 7.06
N ASN A 256 -20.16 -0.23 7.34
CA ASN A 256 -19.18 -0.01 8.41
C ASN A 256 -18.00 0.80 7.86
N PHE A 257 -17.91 2.07 8.27
CA PHE A 257 -16.93 2.99 7.68
C PHE A 257 -15.49 2.53 7.91
N GLY A 258 -15.20 1.96 9.09
CA GLY A 258 -13.85 1.49 9.40
C GLY A 258 -13.37 0.35 8.50
N SER A 259 -14.24 -0.64 8.24
CA SER A 259 -13.85 -1.81 7.43
C SER A 259 -13.91 -1.55 5.91
N THR A 260 -14.76 -0.64 5.48
CA THR A 260 -15.05 -0.41 4.06
C THR A 260 -14.18 0.68 3.44
N GLU A 261 -13.73 1.65 4.23
CA GLU A 261 -12.83 2.72 3.77
C GLU A 261 -11.54 2.15 3.14
N SER A 262 -10.88 1.22 3.83
CA SER A 262 -9.67 0.55 3.30
C SER A 262 -9.94 -0.23 2.00
N ARG A 263 -11.13 -0.81 1.84
CA ARG A 263 -11.51 -1.57 0.63
C ARG A 263 -11.82 -0.65 -0.55
N MET A 264 -12.42 0.50 -0.28
CA MET A 264 -12.74 1.52 -1.27
C MET A 264 -11.47 2.19 -1.81
N ILE A 265 -10.58 2.63 -0.93
CA ILE A 265 -9.32 3.30 -1.30
C ILE A 265 -8.42 2.38 -2.12
N ARG A 266 -8.23 1.11 -1.72
CA ARG A 266 -7.39 0.15 -2.47
C ARG A 266 -7.82 -0.09 -3.91
N ARG A 267 -9.08 0.18 -4.24
CA ARG A 267 -9.67 -0.11 -5.55
C ARG A 267 -9.77 1.09 -6.47
N GLN A 268 -9.66 2.29 -5.92
CA GLN A 268 -9.36 3.47 -6.72
C GLN A 268 -7.94 3.24 -7.26
N LYS A 269 -7.84 2.89 -8.56
CA LYS A 269 -6.56 2.62 -9.23
C LYS A 269 -5.55 3.71 -8.84
N THR A 270 -4.31 3.33 -8.57
CA THR A 270 -3.15 4.17 -8.22
C THR A 270 -3.13 5.49 -9.01
N ARG A 271 -3.87 6.49 -8.53
CA ARG A 271 -3.94 7.85 -9.05
C ARG A 271 -4.11 8.76 -7.85
N ASN A 272 -3.50 9.94 -7.93
CA ASN A 272 -3.34 10.92 -6.86
C ASN A 272 -4.67 11.57 -6.37
N THR A 273 -5.82 10.95 -6.63
CA THR A 273 -7.18 11.49 -6.41
C THR A 273 -8.11 10.42 -5.81
N ALA A 274 -7.60 9.63 -4.87
CA ALA A 274 -8.42 8.66 -4.14
C ALA A 274 -9.41 9.40 -3.24
N VAL A 275 -10.71 9.18 -3.42
CA VAL A 275 -11.78 9.76 -2.58
C VAL A 275 -12.06 8.81 -1.42
N GLY A 276 -11.87 9.29 -0.19
CA GLY A 276 -12.18 8.52 1.01
C GLY A 276 -13.67 8.18 1.11
N LEU A 277 -14.00 7.10 1.83
CA LEU A 277 -15.40 6.70 2.03
C LEU A 277 -16.22 7.78 2.74
N ARG A 278 -15.61 8.52 3.67
CA ARG A 278 -16.26 9.62 4.40
C ARG A 278 -16.63 10.76 3.46
N ASP A 279 -15.68 11.20 2.63
CA ASP A 279 -15.93 12.27 1.65
C ASP A 279 -16.98 11.84 0.64
N PHE A 280 -16.91 10.58 0.17
CA PHE A 280 -17.93 10.02 -0.70
C PHE A 280 -19.32 10.01 -0.04
N ALA A 281 -19.41 9.63 1.24
CA ALA A 281 -20.67 9.63 2.00
C ALA A 281 -21.25 11.04 2.17
N VAL A 282 -20.40 12.04 2.42
CA VAL A 282 -20.81 13.46 2.48
C VAL A 282 -21.35 13.91 1.13
N GLN A 283 -20.59 13.72 0.05
CA GLN A 283 -20.99 14.05 -1.32
C GLN A 283 -22.29 13.37 -1.75
N PHE A 284 -22.50 12.12 -1.31
CA PHE A 284 -23.72 11.37 -1.57
C PHE A 284 -24.92 11.99 -0.85
N THR A 285 -24.74 12.31 0.44
CA THR A 285 -25.82 12.77 1.31
C THR A 285 -26.23 14.21 0.97
N GLU A 286 -25.28 15.10 0.67
CA GLU A 286 -25.58 16.49 0.32
C GLU A 286 -26.27 16.63 -1.05
N ARG A 287 -26.14 15.62 -1.92
CA ARG A 287 -26.62 15.70 -3.30
C ARG A 287 -28.14 15.72 -3.40
N LEU A 288 -28.85 14.97 -2.55
CA LEU A 288 -30.30 14.81 -2.56
C LEU A 288 -30.87 14.68 -1.13
N PRO A 289 -31.94 15.40 -0.74
CA PRO A 289 -32.40 15.46 0.66
C PRO A 289 -32.91 14.16 1.32
N LEU A 290 -33.20 13.11 0.54
CA LEU A 290 -33.70 11.82 1.05
C LEU A 290 -32.71 10.67 0.82
N PHE A 291 -31.45 11.03 0.58
CA PHE A 291 -30.37 10.10 0.30
C PHE A 291 -29.42 10.16 1.47
N ASP A 292 -29.37 9.08 2.23
CA ASP A 292 -28.61 9.02 3.48
C ASP A 292 -27.54 7.92 3.41
N PHE A 293 -26.38 8.23 3.97
CA PHE A 293 -25.27 7.27 4.11
C PHE A 293 -24.96 7.06 5.60
N PHE A 294 -25.30 5.89 6.14
CA PHE A 294 -25.20 5.59 7.56
C PHE A 294 -23.98 4.74 7.89
N ASP A 295 -23.18 5.21 8.86
CA ASP A 295 -22.22 4.34 9.54
C ASP A 295 -22.97 3.34 10.44
N SER A 296 -22.70 2.06 10.22
CA SER A 296 -23.26 0.96 11.02
C SER A 296 -22.48 0.74 12.32
N GLY A 297 -21.34 1.42 12.49
CA GLY A 297 -20.51 1.34 13.68
C GLY A 297 -19.67 0.06 13.74
N ARG A 298 -19.09 -0.21 14.92
CA ARG A 298 -18.20 -1.36 15.12
C ARG A 298 -18.99 -2.64 15.37
N GLY A 299 -18.64 -3.71 14.66
CA GLY A 299 -19.22 -5.04 14.84
C GLY A 299 -19.55 -5.71 13.51
N LYS A 300 -19.58 -7.04 13.51
CA LYS A 300 -20.10 -7.84 12.41
C LYS A 300 -21.65 -7.75 12.44
N GLU A 301 -22.30 -7.79 11.28
CA GLU A 301 -23.78 -7.88 11.14
C GLU A 301 -24.59 -6.64 11.56
N ARG A 302 -23.93 -5.54 11.99
CA ARG A 302 -24.63 -4.29 12.36
C ARG A 302 -25.37 -3.63 11.20
N ALA A 303 -24.81 -3.71 9.99
CA ALA A 303 -25.49 -3.22 8.79
C ALA A 303 -26.74 -4.07 8.50
N ASP A 304 -26.61 -5.39 8.64
CA ASP A 304 -27.68 -6.36 8.37
C ASP A 304 -28.89 -6.13 9.27
N ASP A 305 -28.68 -5.91 10.57
CA ASP A 305 -29.75 -5.60 11.52
C ASP A 305 -30.48 -4.31 11.15
N LYS A 306 -29.74 -3.25 10.79
CA LYS A 306 -30.34 -1.99 10.33
C LYS A 306 -31.17 -2.17 9.07
N ILE A 307 -30.65 -2.90 8.09
CA ILE A 307 -31.35 -3.18 6.83
C ILE A 307 -32.62 -3.99 7.11
N ARG A 308 -32.55 -5.00 7.98
CA ARG A 308 -33.69 -5.87 8.33
C ARG A 308 -34.84 -5.09 8.97
N GLU A 309 -34.54 -4.26 9.97
CA GLU A 309 -35.56 -3.45 10.63
C GLU A 309 -36.15 -2.37 9.70
N ASN A 310 -35.31 -1.73 8.88
CA ASN A 310 -35.80 -0.77 7.88
C ASN A 310 -36.69 -1.46 6.85
N PHE A 311 -36.31 -2.65 6.40
CA PHE A 311 -37.09 -3.43 5.45
C PHE A 311 -38.49 -3.74 6.00
N HIS A 312 -38.59 -4.28 7.22
CA HIS A 312 -39.89 -4.60 7.83
C HIS A 312 -40.76 -3.35 8.01
N LEU A 313 -40.18 -2.26 8.51
CA LEU A 313 -40.87 -0.98 8.68
C LEU A 313 -41.47 -0.49 7.36
N PHE A 314 -40.65 -0.38 6.31
CA PHE A 314 -41.11 0.16 5.03
C PHE A 314 -42.05 -0.78 4.29
N LEU A 315 -41.82 -2.10 4.37
CA LEU A 315 -42.71 -3.08 3.76
C LEU A 315 -44.13 -3.02 4.37
N SER A 316 -44.22 -2.85 5.69
CA SER A 316 -45.50 -2.68 6.39
C SER A 316 -46.15 -1.30 6.21
N THR A 317 -45.40 -0.30 5.72
CA THR A 317 -45.91 1.06 5.55
C THR A 317 -46.83 1.14 4.32
N PRO A 318 -48.10 1.55 4.45
CA PRO A 318 -49.06 1.57 3.34
C PRO A 318 -48.60 2.42 2.15
N ASN A 319 -47.98 3.56 2.42
CA ASN A 319 -47.54 4.52 1.39
C ASN A 319 -46.24 4.13 0.69
N CYS A 320 -45.56 3.09 1.17
CA CYS A 320 -44.39 2.55 0.51
C CYS A 320 -44.84 1.57 -0.59
N HIS A 321 -44.57 1.93 -1.84
CA HIS A 321 -45.03 1.17 -3.00
C HIS A 321 -43.99 0.14 -3.48
N ALA A 322 -42.71 0.39 -3.20
CA ALA A 322 -41.63 -0.55 -3.50
C ALA A 322 -40.47 -0.41 -2.52
N VAL A 323 -39.86 -1.55 -2.19
CA VAL A 323 -38.65 -1.67 -1.37
C VAL A 323 -37.59 -2.36 -2.22
N PHE A 324 -36.61 -1.57 -2.68
CA PHE A 324 -35.45 -2.08 -3.40
C PHE A 324 -34.41 -2.57 -2.39
N VAL A 325 -34.04 -3.84 -2.50
CA VAL A 325 -33.09 -4.50 -1.60
C VAL A 325 -31.80 -4.80 -2.36
N ALA A 326 -30.80 -3.96 -2.16
CA ALA A 326 -29.43 -4.15 -2.62
C ALA A 326 -28.61 -4.83 -1.49
N ALA A 327 -29.00 -6.05 -1.16
CA ALA A 327 -28.34 -6.90 -0.16
C ALA A 327 -28.34 -8.39 -0.58
N CYS A 328 -28.53 -8.66 -1.88
CA CYS A 328 -28.85 -10.01 -2.37
C CYS A 328 -27.62 -10.89 -2.66
N THR A 329 -26.44 -10.45 -2.23
CA THR A 329 -25.17 -11.20 -2.30
C THR A 329 -24.90 -12.04 -1.07
N ASP A 330 -25.59 -11.78 0.05
CA ASP A 330 -25.47 -12.53 1.30
C ASP A 330 -26.75 -13.35 1.56
N ASN A 331 -26.58 -14.67 1.79
CA ASN A 331 -27.68 -15.56 2.14
C ASN A 331 -28.32 -15.18 3.50
N GLY A 332 -27.65 -14.39 4.35
CA GLY A 332 -28.18 -13.93 5.63
C GLY A 332 -29.52 -13.17 5.51
N PHE A 333 -29.77 -12.49 4.38
CA PHE A 333 -31.03 -11.78 4.15
C PHE A 333 -32.15 -12.67 3.60
N VAL A 334 -31.87 -13.92 3.21
CA VAL A 334 -32.87 -14.82 2.63
C VAL A 334 -33.99 -15.13 3.62
N ARG A 335 -33.64 -15.45 4.87
CA ARG A 335 -34.64 -15.79 5.90
C ARG A 335 -35.62 -14.64 6.17
N MET A 336 -35.17 -13.40 5.99
CA MET A 336 -36.04 -12.22 6.11
C MET A 336 -37.05 -12.14 4.96
N LEU A 337 -36.65 -12.50 3.73
CA LEU A 337 -37.53 -12.44 2.55
C LEU A 337 -38.43 -13.67 2.40
N GLU A 338 -37.98 -14.85 2.85
CA GLU A 338 -38.68 -16.13 2.69
C GLU A 338 -40.13 -16.08 3.19
N GLN A 339 -40.37 -15.43 4.34
CA GLN A 339 -41.72 -15.28 4.90
C GLN A 339 -42.70 -14.47 4.03
N TYR A 340 -42.19 -13.71 3.05
CA TYR A 340 -42.99 -12.87 2.16
C TYR A 340 -43.11 -13.43 0.74
N ALA A 341 -42.49 -14.57 0.45
CA ALA A 341 -42.51 -15.16 -0.89
C ALA A 341 -43.92 -15.53 -1.35
N ASP A 342 -44.74 -16.08 -0.45
CA ASP A 342 -46.12 -16.50 -0.73
C ASP A 342 -47.17 -15.47 -0.31
N HIS A 343 -46.75 -14.32 0.24
CA HIS A 343 -47.68 -13.33 0.77
C HIS A 343 -48.26 -12.47 -0.36
N PRO A 344 -49.59 -12.39 -0.59
CA PRO A 344 -50.22 -11.88 -1.81
C PRO A 344 -49.89 -10.43 -2.20
N PHE A 345 -49.61 -9.55 -1.22
CA PHE A 345 -49.30 -8.14 -1.47
C PHE A 345 -47.82 -7.77 -1.30
N ALA A 346 -47.14 -8.31 -0.28
CA ALA A 346 -45.76 -7.97 0.04
C ALA A 346 -44.78 -8.35 -1.08
N TRP A 347 -44.95 -9.49 -1.74
CA TRP A 347 -44.06 -9.95 -2.81
C TRP A 347 -43.96 -8.97 -3.99
N GLN A 348 -45.04 -8.24 -4.30
CA GLN A 348 -45.07 -7.28 -5.41
C GLN A 348 -44.28 -6.01 -5.13
N LYS A 349 -44.16 -5.64 -3.84
CA LYS A 349 -43.42 -4.47 -3.38
C LYS A 349 -41.91 -4.71 -3.32
N ILE A 350 -41.48 -5.97 -3.18
CA ILE A 350 -40.06 -6.31 -3.01
C ILE A 350 -39.37 -6.36 -4.37
N VAL A 351 -38.28 -5.60 -4.52
CA VAL A 351 -37.46 -5.57 -5.73
C VAL A 351 -36.00 -5.82 -5.36
N LEU A 352 -35.39 -6.88 -5.89
CA LEU A 352 -33.99 -7.21 -5.65
C LEU A 352 -33.08 -6.45 -6.60
N VAL A 353 -32.08 -5.75 -6.06
CA VAL A 353 -31.07 -5.07 -6.88
C VAL A 353 -29.86 -5.98 -7.00
N SER A 354 -29.68 -6.63 -8.15
CA SER A 354 -28.56 -7.54 -8.38
C SER A 354 -27.33 -6.79 -8.92
N PRO A 355 -26.13 -7.01 -8.35
CA PRO A 355 -24.87 -6.54 -8.94
C PRO A 355 -24.36 -7.48 -10.07
N GLY A 356 -25.23 -8.27 -10.70
CA GLY A 356 -24.88 -9.24 -11.76
C GLY A 356 -24.91 -10.71 -11.33
N TYR A 357 -25.06 -10.99 -10.04
CA TYR A 357 -25.51 -12.29 -9.54
C TYR A 357 -26.37 -12.12 -8.29
N VAL A 358 -27.10 -13.17 -7.94
CA VAL A 358 -27.87 -13.26 -6.70
C VAL A 358 -27.46 -14.54 -6.00
N ALA A 359 -27.31 -14.52 -4.68
CA ALA A 359 -26.90 -15.71 -3.93
C ALA A 359 -27.91 -16.86 -4.14
N SER A 360 -27.41 -18.10 -4.11
CA SER A 360 -28.13 -19.28 -4.62
C SER A 360 -29.48 -19.55 -3.95
N GLU A 361 -29.64 -19.13 -2.70
CA GLU A 361 -30.88 -19.35 -1.97
C GLU A 361 -31.98 -18.38 -2.38
N PHE A 362 -31.65 -17.16 -2.80
CA PHE A 362 -32.64 -16.22 -3.36
C PHE A 362 -33.26 -16.73 -4.67
N GLN A 363 -32.54 -17.56 -5.44
CA GLN A 363 -33.03 -18.13 -6.70
C GLN A 363 -34.25 -19.03 -6.53
N ARG A 364 -34.55 -19.45 -5.29
CA ARG A 364 -35.76 -20.23 -4.98
C ARG A 364 -37.02 -19.37 -4.99
N PHE A 365 -36.89 -18.06 -4.87
CA PHE A 365 -38.00 -17.12 -4.78
C PHE A 365 -38.11 -16.29 -6.06
N ASN A 366 -39.34 -16.04 -6.50
CA ASN A 366 -39.62 -15.31 -7.74
C ASN A 366 -39.82 -13.81 -7.49
N PHE A 367 -38.93 -13.19 -6.71
CA PHE A 367 -38.96 -11.74 -6.52
C PHE A 367 -38.54 -11.01 -7.79
N LYS A 368 -39.10 -9.82 -8.02
CA LYS A 368 -38.66 -8.94 -9.12
C LYS A 368 -37.19 -8.60 -8.91
N SER A 369 -36.41 -8.52 -9.98
CA SER A 369 -35.00 -8.13 -9.89
C SER A 369 -34.60 -7.14 -10.97
N VAL A 370 -33.74 -6.19 -10.61
CA VAL A 370 -33.16 -5.17 -11.48
C VAL A 370 -31.64 -5.17 -11.33
N THR A 371 -30.92 -4.74 -12.36
CA THR A 371 -29.46 -4.60 -12.35
C THR A 371 -29.06 -3.18 -12.67
N TRP A 372 -28.14 -2.60 -11.89
CA TRP A 372 -27.67 -1.22 -12.08
C TRP A 372 -26.15 -1.15 -12.35
N PRO A 373 -25.70 -1.52 -13.56
CA PRO A 373 -24.27 -1.57 -13.88
C PRO A 373 -23.59 -0.19 -13.86
N SER A 374 -24.37 0.88 -14.05
CA SER A 374 -23.90 2.27 -13.94
C SER A 374 -23.63 2.69 -12.48
N ILE A 375 -24.15 1.95 -11.50
CA ILE A 375 -24.08 2.28 -10.07
C ILE A 375 -23.12 1.33 -9.36
N PHE A 376 -23.28 0.03 -9.62
CA PHE A 376 -22.52 -1.02 -8.96
C PHE A 376 -21.65 -1.78 -9.96
N ASP A 377 -20.43 -2.09 -9.55
CA ASP A 377 -19.56 -2.99 -10.29
C ASP A 377 -20.23 -4.36 -10.44
N SER A 378 -20.12 -4.93 -11.64
CA SER A 378 -20.52 -6.31 -11.88
C SER A 378 -19.72 -7.23 -10.96
N ALA A 379 -20.39 -7.79 -9.97
CA ALA A 379 -19.75 -8.66 -9.01
C ALA A 379 -19.50 -10.01 -9.70
N ARG A 380 -18.22 -10.37 -9.91
CA ARG A 380 -17.89 -11.74 -10.29
C ARG A 380 -18.22 -12.65 -9.10
N MET A 381 -19.03 -13.68 -9.34
CA MET A 381 -19.33 -14.69 -8.31
C MET A 381 -18.01 -15.21 -7.72
N PRO A 382 -17.89 -15.32 -6.38
CA PRO A 382 -16.73 -15.95 -5.75
C PRO A 382 -16.51 -17.36 -6.33
N HIS A 383 -15.26 -17.72 -6.60
CA HIS A 383 -14.90 -18.97 -7.28
C HIS A 383 -15.51 -20.21 -6.61
N GLU A 384 -15.56 -20.24 -5.28
CA GLU A 384 -16.15 -21.32 -4.51
C GLU A 384 -17.67 -21.45 -4.71
N MET A 385 -18.38 -20.31 -4.80
CA MET A 385 -19.82 -20.28 -5.07
C MET A 385 -20.13 -20.66 -6.52
N ALA A 386 -19.30 -20.19 -7.47
CA ALA A 386 -19.39 -20.61 -8.87
C ALA A 386 -19.18 -22.13 -9.01
N MET A 387 -18.24 -22.71 -8.26
CA MET A 387 -18.01 -24.15 -8.23
C MET A 387 -19.18 -24.94 -7.62
N LYS A 388 -19.78 -24.45 -6.53
CA LYS A 388 -20.98 -25.06 -5.93
C LYS A 388 -22.19 -24.97 -6.86
N LEU A 389 -22.38 -23.84 -7.55
CA LEU A 389 -23.43 -23.67 -8.54
C LEU A 389 -23.23 -24.60 -9.73
N ASP A 390 -22.00 -24.71 -10.26
CA ASP A 390 -21.66 -25.67 -11.32
C ASP A 390 -21.93 -27.10 -10.86
N GLN A 391 -21.54 -27.48 -9.65
CA GLN A 391 -21.84 -28.79 -9.08
C GLN A 391 -23.34 -29.03 -8.92
N ALA A 392 -24.12 -28.02 -8.49
CA ALA A 392 -25.57 -28.12 -8.35
C ALA A 392 -26.28 -28.23 -9.71
N LEU A 393 -25.83 -27.47 -10.72
CA LEU A 393 -26.30 -27.56 -12.09
C LEU A 393 -25.97 -28.93 -12.70
N ARG A 394 -24.78 -29.47 -12.46
CA ARG A 394 -24.40 -30.83 -12.86
C ARG A 394 -25.29 -31.86 -12.19
N ARG A 395 -25.54 -31.76 -10.88
CA ARG A 395 -26.47 -32.66 -10.16
C ARG A 395 -27.88 -32.58 -10.74
N LYS A 396 -28.42 -31.38 -11.01
CA LYS A 396 -29.72 -31.20 -11.67
C LYS A 396 -29.74 -31.79 -13.08
N LYS A 397 -28.69 -31.59 -13.88
CA LYS A 397 -28.56 -32.20 -15.23
C LYS A 397 -28.58 -33.73 -15.12
N VAL A 398 -27.77 -34.32 -14.25
CA VAL A 398 -27.72 -35.77 -14.00
C VAL A 398 -29.08 -36.29 -13.52
N GLN A 399 -29.75 -35.59 -12.60
CA GLN A 399 -31.06 -35.98 -12.10
C GLN A 399 -32.15 -35.88 -13.18
N LYS A 400 -32.10 -34.86 -14.03
CA LYS A 400 -32.99 -34.71 -15.20
C LYS A 400 -32.75 -35.81 -16.22
N LEU A 401 -31.49 -36.19 -16.48
CA LEU A 401 -31.11 -37.29 -17.35
C LEU A 401 -31.55 -38.66 -16.79
N LEU A 402 -31.40 -38.89 -15.49
CA LEU A 402 -31.90 -40.08 -14.81
C LEU A 402 -33.44 -40.14 -14.85
N ALA A 403 -34.14 -39.01 -14.69
CA ALA A 403 -35.58 -38.93 -14.83
C ALA A 403 -36.03 -39.20 -16.28
N TYR A 404 -35.33 -38.67 -17.29
CA TYR A 404 -35.57 -39.01 -18.69
C TYR A 404 -35.36 -40.50 -18.96
N ARG A 405 -34.30 -41.10 -18.40
CA ARG A 405 -34.02 -42.54 -18.50
C ARG A 405 -35.09 -43.39 -17.81
N ALA A 406 -35.62 -42.95 -16.67
CA ALA A 406 -36.73 -43.62 -15.98
C ALA A 406 -38.05 -43.52 -16.77
N PHE A 407 -38.27 -42.42 -17.50
CA PHE A 407 -39.44 -42.24 -18.38
C PHE A 407 -39.33 -43.02 -19.70
N SER A 408 -38.12 -43.29 -20.19
CA SER A 408 -37.87 -44.01 -21.46
C SER A 408 -37.82 -45.54 -21.29
N VAL A 409 -38.01 -46.08 -20.08
CA VAL A 409 -38.17 -47.53 -19.84
C VAL A 409 -39.52 -48.08 -20.37
N GLY A 410 -40.42 -47.23 -20.88
CA GLY A 410 -41.75 -47.65 -21.32
C GLY A 410 -42.17 -47.35 -22.78
N ALA A 411 -41.40 -46.64 -23.60
CA ALA A 411 -41.85 -46.27 -24.95
C ALA A 411 -40.69 -46.25 -25.96
N PRO A 412 -40.76 -47.02 -27.06
CA PRO A 412 -39.71 -47.06 -28.06
C PRO A 412 -39.99 -46.02 -29.14
N GLN A 413 -39.78 -44.72 -28.90
CA GLN A 413 -39.75 -43.75 -30.01
C GLN A 413 -38.76 -42.59 -29.80
N ALA A 414 -37.96 -42.40 -30.85
CA ALA A 414 -37.07 -41.28 -31.18
C ALA A 414 -35.91 -40.99 -30.20
N GLU A 415 -34.72 -41.51 -30.53
CA GLU A 415 -33.43 -41.05 -30.01
C GLU A 415 -33.27 -39.55 -30.27
N PRO A 416 -33.16 -38.70 -29.23
CA PRO A 416 -32.64 -37.34 -29.39
C PRO A 416 -31.12 -37.45 -29.59
N ASP A 417 -30.57 -36.63 -30.49
CA ASP A 417 -29.14 -36.48 -30.73
C ASP A 417 -28.45 -35.92 -29.47
N LEU A 418 -28.13 -36.81 -28.53
CA LEU A 418 -27.51 -36.52 -27.24
C LEU A 418 -26.02 -36.83 -27.36
N ASP A 419 -25.19 -35.78 -27.32
CA ASP A 419 -23.74 -35.92 -27.34
C ASP A 419 -23.25 -36.66 -26.08
N TYR A 420 -23.02 -37.96 -26.24
CA TYR A 420 -22.54 -38.89 -25.21
C TYR A 420 -21.19 -38.46 -24.61
N ARG A 421 -20.44 -37.59 -25.29
CA ARG A 421 -19.15 -37.07 -24.82
C ARG A 421 -19.32 -36.12 -23.64
N ASP A 422 -20.29 -35.20 -23.74
CA ASP A 422 -20.61 -34.25 -22.67
C ASP A 422 -21.28 -34.99 -21.47
N LEU A 423 -22.02 -36.05 -21.77
CA LEU A 423 -22.63 -36.96 -20.79
C LEU A 423 -21.58 -37.70 -19.94
N LEU A 424 -20.51 -38.23 -20.56
CA LEU A 424 -19.43 -38.91 -19.83
C LEU A 424 -18.58 -37.94 -19.03
N LEU A 425 -18.29 -36.76 -19.59
CA LEU A 425 -17.46 -35.74 -18.93
C LEU A 425 -18.13 -35.11 -17.69
N THR A 426 -19.46 -35.13 -17.61
CA THR A 426 -20.22 -34.62 -16.45
C THR A 426 -20.29 -35.61 -15.27
N VAL A 427 -20.13 -36.91 -15.51
CA VAL A 427 -20.19 -37.98 -14.50
C VAL A 427 -18.81 -38.29 -13.90
N LEU A 428 -17.72 -37.97 -14.60
CA LEU A 428 -16.36 -38.21 -14.12
C LEU A 428 -15.97 -37.31 -12.92
N PRO A 429 -15.54 -37.88 -11.78
CA PRO A 429 -15.02 -37.10 -10.66
C PRO A 429 -13.72 -36.39 -11.07
N ARG A 430 -13.70 -35.05 -11.02
CA ARG A 430 -12.45 -34.29 -11.15
C ARG A 430 -11.71 -34.35 -9.81
N TRP A 431 -10.94 -35.41 -9.60
CA TRP A 431 -10.10 -35.57 -8.40
C TRP A 431 -9.00 -34.49 -8.40
N ASN A 432 -9.05 -33.57 -7.44
CA ASN A 432 -7.91 -32.67 -7.18
C ASN A 432 -6.93 -33.41 -6.27
N VAL A 433 -5.79 -33.83 -6.84
CA VAL A 433 -4.73 -34.59 -6.14
C VAL A 433 -4.28 -33.89 -4.86
N ASN A 434 -4.35 -32.55 -4.81
CA ASN A 434 -3.92 -31.77 -3.65
C ASN A 434 -4.96 -31.70 -2.50
N SER A 435 -6.24 -32.02 -2.74
CA SER A 435 -7.26 -32.06 -1.67
C SER A 435 -7.32 -33.40 -0.94
N GLY A 436 -6.85 -34.50 -1.56
CA GLY A 436 -6.87 -35.83 -0.97
C GLY A 436 -5.75 -36.10 0.04
N MET A 437 -4.62 -35.40 -0.06
CA MET A 437 -3.43 -35.67 0.76
C MET A 437 -3.42 -34.94 2.12
N GLY A 438 -4.36 -34.04 2.40
CA GLY A 438 -4.40 -33.29 3.66
C GLY A 438 -4.97 -34.05 4.88
N LYS A 439 -5.50 -35.27 4.69
CA LYS A 439 -6.20 -36.03 5.75
C LYS A 439 -5.56 -37.36 6.12
N VAL A 440 -4.44 -37.74 5.51
CA VAL A 440 -3.71 -38.96 5.84
C VAL A 440 -2.23 -38.65 5.87
N SER A 441 -1.52 -39.23 6.85
CA SER A 441 -0.07 -39.24 7.08
C SER A 441 0.60 -38.04 7.76
N GLN A 442 0.75 -38.15 9.09
CA GLN A 442 2.04 -37.89 9.73
C GLN A 442 3.06 -38.83 9.09
N GLY A 443 3.90 -38.32 8.19
CA GLY A 443 4.92 -39.11 7.51
C GLY A 443 5.48 -38.33 6.33
N LEU A 444 6.80 -38.23 6.26
CA LEU A 444 7.58 -37.47 5.27
C LEU A 444 7.07 -37.69 3.83
N GLY A 445 6.54 -36.63 3.21
CA GLY A 445 6.06 -36.64 1.83
C GLY A 445 6.63 -35.47 1.02
N LEU A 446 7.33 -35.79 -0.07
CA LEU A 446 7.91 -34.85 -1.02
C LEU A 446 6.83 -33.95 -1.64
N SER A 447 6.97 -32.63 -1.47
CA SER A 447 6.18 -31.63 -2.21
C SER A 447 6.70 -31.52 -3.64
N MET A 448 5.94 -32.03 -4.62
CA MET A 448 6.20 -31.75 -6.02
C MET A 448 5.82 -30.30 -6.32
N LYS A 449 6.81 -29.48 -6.71
CA LYS A 449 6.57 -28.15 -7.27
C LYS A 449 5.74 -28.29 -8.56
N PRO A 450 4.75 -27.41 -8.81
CA PRO A 450 4.05 -27.40 -10.09
C PRO A 450 5.06 -27.08 -11.20
N ALA A 451 5.10 -27.94 -12.21
CA ALA A 451 5.88 -27.70 -13.42
C ALA A 451 5.42 -26.40 -14.06
N SER A 452 6.39 -25.54 -14.34
CA SER A 452 6.25 -24.32 -15.14
C SER A 452 5.45 -24.61 -16.41
N ALA A 453 4.46 -23.77 -16.67
CA ALA A 453 3.72 -23.74 -17.91
C ALA A 453 4.69 -23.79 -19.11
N LEU A 454 4.59 -24.85 -19.92
CA LEU A 454 5.16 -24.85 -21.25
C LEU A 454 4.39 -23.80 -22.06
N GLU A 455 5.05 -22.67 -22.32
CA GLU A 455 4.68 -21.75 -23.40
C GLU A 455 4.87 -22.48 -24.73
N TRP A 456 3.77 -22.72 -25.43
CA TRP A 456 3.80 -23.09 -26.84
C TRP A 456 4.01 -21.81 -27.64
N LYS A 457 5.27 -21.50 -27.99
CA LYS A 457 5.59 -20.55 -29.05
C LYS A 457 5.29 -21.23 -30.39
N ILE A 458 4.24 -20.75 -31.05
CA ILE A 458 3.97 -21.05 -32.46
C ILE A 458 5.03 -20.27 -33.26
N HIS A 459 5.90 -21.00 -33.95
CA HIS A 459 6.74 -20.47 -35.01
C HIS A 459 5.88 -20.33 -36.27
N GLU A 460 5.52 -19.10 -36.65
CA GLU A 460 5.13 -18.78 -38.03
C GLU A 460 6.29 -18.03 -38.67
N GLU A 461 6.92 -18.64 -39.68
CA GLU A 461 7.81 -17.95 -40.60
C GLU A 461 7.00 -17.10 -41.59
N PRO A 462 7.49 -15.90 -41.97
CA PRO A 462 6.81 -15.06 -42.94
C PRO A 462 7.15 -15.51 -44.37
N VAL A 463 6.12 -15.93 -45.11
CA VAL A 463 6.21 -16.06 -46.57
C VAL A 463 5.99 -14.67 -47.18
N ASN A 464 7.06 -14.11 -47.75
CA ASN A 464 7.00 -13.01 -48.69
C ASN A 464 6.21 -13.43 -49.94
N VAL A 465 5.11 -12.75 -50.24
CA VAL A 465 4.58 -12.66 -51.61
C VAL A 465 4.28 -11.20 -51.92
N LEU A 466 5.03 -10.73 -52.93
CA LEU A 466 4.85 -9.52 -53.71
C LEU A 466 3.42 -9.39 -54.24
N LEU A 467 2.77 -8.25 -54.01
CA LEU A 467 1.82 -7.65 -54.94
C LEU A 467 1.95 -6.13 -54.83
N ASN A 468 2.79 -5.57 -55.73
CA ASN A 468 2.54 -4.25 -56.28
C ASN A 468 1.31 -4.39 -57.18
N ASP A 469 0.29 -3.58 -56.96
CA ASP A 469 -0.52 -3.05 -58.04
C ASP A 469 -0.74 -1.57 -57.79
N ASP A 470 -0.29 -0.80 -58.78
CA ASP A 470 -0.64 0.58 -59.04
C ASP A 470 -2.16 0.78 -59.04
N VAL A 471 -2.60 1.99 -58.71
CA VAL A 471 -3.41 2.89 -59.58
C VAL A 471 -4.16 3.92 -58.70
N ASP A 472 -3.88 5.18 -59.05
CA ASP A 472 -4.54 6.48 -58.77
C ASP A 472 -4.40 7.16 -57.38
#